data_AF-A0AAT9HSZ7-F1
#
_entry.id   AF-A0AAT9HSZ7-F1
#
_cell.length_a   1.000
_cell.length_b   1.000
_cell.length_c   1.000
_cell.angle_alpha   90.00
_cell.angle_beta   90.00
_cell.angle_gamma   90.00
#
_symmetry.space_group_name_H-M   'P 1'
#
loop_
_entity.id
_entity.type
_entity.pdbx_description
1 polymer ?
#
loop_
_entity_poly.entity_id
_entity_poly.type
_entity_poly.pdbx_seq_one_letter_code
_entity_poly.pdbx_strand_id
1 'polypeptide(L)' 'MIVVDASPATQLDRLVRLRGMTEEDARARMAAQATREQRREIAAIVIDNDVPLAELEQRVKDVWSELVDRASRRSPAE' A
#
# COMPACT_ATOMS: atom_id res chain seq x y z
N MET A 1 1.29 -7.07 8.86
CA MET A 1 1.85 -6.37 7.67
C MET A 1 0.73 -5.57 7.01
N ILE A 2 1.02 -4.34 6.56
CA ILE A 2 0.08 -3.51 5.80
C ILE A 2 0.61 -3.38 4.38
N VAL A 3 -0.26 -3.53 3.38
CA VAL A 3 0.09 -3.34 1.97
C VAL A 3 -0.67 -2.14 1.44
N VAL A 4 0.05 -1.21 0.84
CA VAL A 4 -0.54 -0.16 0.01
C VAL A 4 -0.49 -0.66 -1.42
N ASP A 5 -1.65 -0.83 -2.04
CA ASP A 5 -1.77 -1.39 -3.38
C ASP A 5 -2.30 -0.37 -4.37
N ALA A 6 -1.78 -0.43 -5.59
CA ALA A 6 -2.31 0.27 -6.75
C ALA A 6 -2.18 -0.67 -7.96
N SER A 7 -2.93 -0.43 -9.02
CA SER A 7 -2.87 -1.20 -10.25
C SER A 7 -1.47 -1.09 -10.88
N PRO A 8 -1.03 -2.11 -11.64
CA PRO A 8 0.25 -2.02 -12.35
C PRO A 8 0.35 -0.79 -13.26
N ALA A 9 -0.77 -0.40 -13.89
CA ALA A 9 -0.83 0.78 -14.75
C ALA A 9 -0.60 2.07 -13.94
N THR A 10 -1.27 2.22 -12.79
CA THR A 10 -1.08 3.38 -11.91
C THR A 10 0.35 3.45 -11.36
N GLN A 11 0.92 2.30 -10.96
CA GLN A 11 2.29 2.25 -10.46
C GLN A 11 3.30 2.71 -11.52
N LEU A 12 3.16 2.22 -12.76
CA LEU A 12 4.01 2.61 -13.87
C LEU A 12 3.90 4.11 -14.16
N ASP A 13 2.68 4.63 -14.31
CA ASP A 13 2.42 6.05 -14.56
C ASP A 13 3.09 6.95 -13.50
N ARG A 14 2.92 6.61 -12.21
CA ARG A 14 3.51 7.37 -11.11
C ARG A 14 5.04 7.28 -11.05
N LEU A 15 5.63 6.13 -11.35
CA LEU A 15 7.09 5.97 -11.41
C LEU A 15 7.69 6.81 -12.55
N VAL A 16 7.03 6.85 -13.71
CA VAL A 16 7.49 7.67 -14.84
C VAL A 16 7.27 9.15 -14.55
N ARG A 17 6.02 9.57 -14.29
CA ARG A 17 5.66 11.00 -14.22
C ARG A 17 6.12 11.70 -12.95
N LEU A 18 6.08 11.02 -11.81
CA LEU A 18 6.38 11.66 -10.51
C LEU A 18 7.81 11.39 -10.04
N ARG A 19 8.44 10.31 -10.53
CA ARG A 19 9.82 9.95 -10.15
C ARG A 19 10.82 10.10 -11.30
N GLY A 20 10.37 10.46 -12.50
CA GLY A 20 11.23 10.72 -13.65
C GLY A 20 11.94 9.48 -14.20
N MET A 21 11.42 8.28 -13.92
CA MET A 21 12.00 7.03 -14.42
C MET A 21 11.69 6.84 -15.91
N THR A 22 12.57 6.14 -16.61
CA THR A 22 12.21 5.56 -17.90
C THR A 22 11.17 4.46 -17.68
N GLU A 23 10.35 4.20 -18.69
CA GLU A 23 9.34 3.14 -18.62
C GLU A 23 9.97 1.75 -18.44
N GLU A 24 11.15 1.53 -19.02
CA GLU A 24 11.93 0.30 -18.88
C GLU A 24 12.42 0.12 -17.44
N ASP A 25 13.06 1.14 -16.86
CA ASP A 25 13.52 1.09 -15.47
C ASP A 25 12.37 0.89 -14.49
N ALA A 26 11.24 1.55 -14.73
CA ALA A 26 10.05 1.40 -13.91
C ALA A 26 9.51 -0.04 -13.94
N ARG A 27 9.43 -0.65 -15.13
CA ARG A 27 9.02 -2.06 -15.28
C ARG A 27 10.02 -3.02 -14.64
N ALA A 28 11.32 -2.82 -14.84
CA ALA A 28 12.36 -3.64 -14.22
C ALA A 28 12.27 -3.58 -12.70
N ARG A 29 12.08 -2.37 -12.14
CA ARG A 29 11.88 -2.16 -10.71
C ARG A 29 10.62 -2.83 -10.17
N MET A 30 9.51 -2.80 -10.91
CA MET A 30 8.27 -3.48 -10.54
C MET A 30 8.45 -5.01 -10.56
N ALA A 31 9.15 -5.55 -11.56
CA ALA A 31 9.40 -6.98 -11.72
C ALA A 31 10.37 -7.56 -10.68
N ALA A 32 11.27 -6.74 -10.13
CA ALA A 32 12.20 -7.14 -9.07
C ALA A 32 11.54 -7.34 -7.68
N GLN A 33 10.27 -6.95 -7.53
CA GLN A 33 9.52 -7.07 -6.27
C GLN A 33 8.68 -8.35 -6.24
N ALA A 34 8.27 -8.78 -5.03
CA ALA A 34 7.23 -9.82 -4.89
C ALA A 34 5.96 -9.42 -5.65
N THR A 35 5.24 -10.40 -6.21
CA THR A 35 4.05 -10.11 -7.03
C THR A 35 2.94 -9.44 -6.22
N ARG A 36 2.02 -8.79 -6.93
CA ARG A 36 0.88 -8.10 -6.31
C ARG A 36 0.03 -9.08 -5.49
N GLU A 37 -0.16 -10.28 -6.01
CA GLU A 37 -0.91 -11.38 -5.41
C GLU A 37 -0.19 -11.88 -4.15
N GLN A 38 1.12 -12.15 -4.23
CA GLN A 38 1.92 -12.58 -3.09
C GLN A 38 1.87 -11.58 -1.95
N ARG A 39 2.01 -10.28 -2.25
CA ARG A 39 1.93 -9.23 -1.22
C ARG A 39 0.55 -9.20 -0.56
N ARG A 40 -0.52 -9.35 -1.33
CA ARG A 40 -1.89 -9.36 -0.79
C ARG A 40 -2.18 -10.56 0.09
N GLU A 41 -1.71 -11.74 -0.29
CA GLU A 41 -1.95 -12.98 0.43
C GLU A 41 -1.47 -12.91 1.89
N ILE A 42 -0.32 -12.28 2.13
CA ILE A 42 0.26 -12.14 3.47
C ILE A 42 -0.16 -10.84 4.18
N ALA A 43 -0.99 -10.00 3.57
CA ALA A 43 -1.39 -8.71 4.13
C ALA A 43 -2.46 -8.86 5.22
N ALA A 44 -2.20 -8.28 6.39
CA ALA A 44 -3.22 -8.17 7.43
C ALA A 44 -4.23 -7.05 7.12
N ILE A 45 -3.75 -6.01 6.42
CA ILE A 45 -4.54 -4.85 5.98
C ILE A 45 -4.05 -4.47 4.59
N VAL A 46 -4.99 -4.26 3.67
CA VAL A 46 -4.74 -3.67 2.34
C VAL A 46 -5.38 -2.29 2.28
N ILE A 47 -4.60 -1.31 1.83
CA ILE A 47 -5.04 0.05 1.54
C ILE A 47 -4.99 0.22 0.02
N ASP A 48 -6.15 0.46 -0.60
CA ASP A 48 -6.23 0.77 -2.02
C ASP A 48 -5.82 2.23 -2.28
N ASN A 49 -4.87 2.43 -3.17
CA ASN A 49 -4.28 3.71 -3.55
C ASN A 49 -4.62 4.10 -5.01
N ASP A 50 -5.62 3.42 -5.59
CA ASP A 50 -6.29 3.78 -6.86
C ASP A 50 -7.62 4.52 -6.63
N VAL A 51 -7.84 5.05 -5.44
CA VAL A 51 -9.03 5.84 -5.09
C VAL A 51 -8.71 7.34 -5.03
N PRO A 52 -9.71 8.23 -5.11
CA PRO A 52 -9.52 9.66 -4.88
C PRO A 52 -8.84 9.94 -3.53
N LEU A 53 -8.05 11.01 -3.46
CA LEU A 53 -7.25 11.34 -2.26
C LEU A 53 -8.10 11.44 -0.99
N ALA A 54 -9.29 12.05 -1.06
CA ALA A 54 -10.19 12.17 0.09
C ALA A 54 -10.66 10.80 0.63
N GLU A 55 -10.89 9.83 -0.26
CA GLU A 55 -11.26 8.46 0.13
C GLU A 55 -10.07 7.72 0.74
N LEU A 56 -8.88 7.87 0.14
CA LEU A 56 -7.64 7.31 0.67
C LEU A 56 -7.34 7.87 2.07
N GLU A 57 -7.50 9.19 2.27
CA GLU A 57 -7.33 9.84 3.56
C GLU A 57 -8.26 9.26 4.63
N GLN A 58 -9.54 9.06 4.28
CA GLN A 58 -10.49 8.43 5.19
C GLN A 58 -10.07 6.99 5.52
N ARG A 59 -9.71 6.21 4.50
CA ARG A 59 -9.27 4.83 4.69
C ARG A 59 -8.03 4.73 5.60
N VAL A 60 -7.08 5.65 5.45
CA VAL A 60 -5.89 5.70 6.29
C VAL A 60 -6.24 6.05 7.74
N LYS A 61 -7.17 6.98 7.97
CA LYS A 61 -7.66 7.33 9.33
C LYS A 61 -8.33 6.14 10.02
N ASP A 62 -9.14 5.39 9.28
CA ASP A 62 -9.83 4.21 9.82
C ASP A 62 -8.82 3.12 10.22
N VAL A 63 -7.88 2.80 9.31
CA VAL A 63 -6.81 1.83 9.58
C VAL A 63 -5.96 2.27 10.76
N TRP A 64 -5.62 3.56 10.86
CA TRP A 64 -4.85 4.09 11.98
C TRP A 64 -5.59 3.91 13.31
N SER A 65 -6.87 4.27 13.37
CA SER A 65 -7.69 4.14 14.58
C SER A 65 -7.78 2.67 15.01
N GLU A 66 -7.98 1.75 14.06
CA GLU A 66 -7.98 0.32 14.34
C GLU A 66 -6.64 -0.18 14.92
N LEU A 67 -5.51 0.30 14.39
CA LEU A 67 -4.18 -0.09 14.88
C LEU A 67 -3.92 0.44 16.29
N VAL A 68 -4.35 1.66 16.59
CA VAL A 68 -4.28 2.24 17.94
C VAL A 68 -5.12 1.41 18.92
N ASP A 69 -6.35 1.03 18.55
CA ASP A 69 -7.20 0.19 19.39
C ASP A 69 -6.64 -1.23 19.58
N ARG A 70 -6.02 -1.80 18.55
CA ARG A 70 -5.33 -3.10 18.66
C ARG A 70 -4.13 -3.01 19.59
N ALA A 71 -3.39 -1.90 19.56
CA ALA A 71 -2.25 -1.67 20.43
C ALA A 71 -2.68 -1.46 21.90
N SER A 72 -3.74 -0.68 22.14
CA SER A 72 -4.25 -0.42 23.49
C SER A 72 -4.82 -1.68 24.16
N ARG A 73 -5.54 -2.52 23.39
CA ARG A 73 -6.04 -3.83 23.84
C ARG A 73 -4.96 -4.87 24.09
N ARG A 74 -3.75 -4.66 23.55
CA ARG A 74 -2.57 -5.50 23.79
C ARG A 74 -1.73 -5.04 24.97
N SER A 75 -2.18 -4.04 25.74
CA SER A 75 -1.52 -3.69 27.01
C SER A 75 -1.39 -4.93 27.90
N PRO A 76 -0.23 -5.16 28.53
CA PRO A 76 0.17 -6.50 28.97
C PRO A 76 -0.78 -7.04 30.04
N ALA A 77 -1.17 -8.31 29.93
CA ALA A 77 -1.34 -9.11 31.13
C ALA A 77 0.02 -9.14 31.83
N GLU A 78 0.07 -8.71 33.09
CA GLU A 78 1.20 -8.92 34.00
C GLU A 78 1.60 -10.40 34.06
#